data_AF-A0A0A5I0W3-F1
#
_entry.id   AF-A0A0A5I0W3-F1
#
_cell.length_a   1.000
_cell.length_b   1.000
_cell.length_c   1.000
_cell.angle_alpha   90.00
_cell.angle_beta   90.00
_cell.angle_gamma   90.00
#
_symmetry.space_group_name_H-M   'P 1'
#
loop_
_entity.id
_entity.type
_entity.pdbx_description
1 polymer ?
#
loop_
_entity_poly.entity_id
_entity_poly.type
_entity_poly.pdbx_seq_one_letter_code
_entity_poly.pdbx_strand_id
1 'polypeptide(L)'
;MKKVDAQAAKVLEEIVQDKDQSFELNGQKYKIVAIDNKDDSETTVAEDVEKDEELKRKLLQAKKDIREGNSYTSEEMRELIRSGQV
;
A
#
# COMPACT_ATOMS: atom_id res chain seq x y z
N MET A 1 22.19 12.78 -11.12
CA MET A 1 20.99 13.40 -10.51
C MET A 1 20.76 14.76 -11.13
N LYS A 2 19.57 15.01 -11.70
CA LYS A 2 19.18 16.35 -12.17
C LYS A 2 18.63 17.14 -10.97
N LYS A 3 19.13 18.35 -10.74
CA LYS A 3 18.65 19.23 -9.68
C LYS A 3 17.39 19.94 -10.18
N VAL A 4 16.31 19.86 -9.43
CA VAL A 4 15.07 20.62 -9.71
C VAL A 4 15.20 21.95 -8.97
N ASP A 5 14.78 23.02 -9.62
CA ASP A 5 14.74 24.36 -9.02
C ASP A 5 13.82 24.37 -7.78
N ALA A 6 14.19 25.13 -6.75
CA ALA A 6 13.46 25.17 -5.48
C ALA A 6 12.00 25.63 -5.64
N GLN A 7 11.74 26.54 -6.59
CA GLN A 7 10.40 27.00 -6.90
C GLN A 7 9.58 25.90 -7.58
N ALA A 8 10.20 25.15 -8.49
CA ALA A 8 9.55 24.02 -9.15
C ALA A 8 9.23 22.88 -8.17
N ALA A 9 10.11 22.62 -7.20
CA ALA A 9 9.86 21.63 -6.15
C ALA A 9 8.64 22.00 -5.27
N LYS A 10 8.52 23.28 -4.91
CA LYS A 10 7.41 23.76 -4.08
C LYS A 10 6.06 23.70 -4.81
N VAL A 11 6.04 24.06 -6.10
CA VAL A 11 4.83 23.95 -6.93
C VAL A 11 4.39 22.48 -7.04
N LEU A 12 5.33 21.55 -7.20
CA LEU A 12 5.01 20.11 -7.22
C LEU A 12 4.47 19.62 -5.87
N GLU A 13 5.01 20.11 -4.75
CA GLU A 13 4.52 19.77 -3.41
C GLU A 13 3.09 20.26 -3.18
N GLU A 14 2.78 21.51 -3.56
CA GLU A 14 1.43 22.09 -3.48
C GLU A 14 0.43 21.30 -4.35
N ILE A 15 0.80 20.92 -5.58
CA ILE A 15 -0.04 20.12 -6.48
C ILE A 15 -0.32 18.71 -5.91
N VAL A 16 0.64 18.09 -5.23
CA VAL A 16 0.45 16.79 -4.58
C VAL A 16 -0.46 16.90 -3.36
N GLN A 17 -0.35 17.97 -2.57
CA GLN A 17 -1.14 18.19 -1.36
C GLN A 17 -2.60 18.55 -1.65
N ASP A 18 -2.85 19.42 -2.65
CA ASP A 18 -4.19 19.93 -2.95
C ASP A 18 -5.10 18.94 -3.71
N LYS A 19 -4.57 17.77 -4.11
CA LYS A 19 -5.24 16.77 -4.97
C LYS A 19 -5.70 17.30 -6.33
N ASP A 20 -5.60 18.60 -6.59
CA ASP A 20 -5.77 19.19 -7.92
C ASP A 20 -4.45 19.08 -8.68
N GLN A 21 -4.40 18.03 -9.49
CA GLN A 21 -3.25 17.68 -10.32
C GLN A 21 -3.12 18.55 -11.57
N SER A 22 -3.69 19.76 -11.60
CA SER A 22 -3.67 20.62 -12.79
C SER A 22 -2.99 21.96 -12.54
N PHE A 23 -2.21 22.43 -13.51
CA PHE A 23 -1.54 23.73 -13.48
C PHE A 23 -1.59 24.40 -14.85
N GLU A 24 -1.44 25.72 -14.89
CA GLU A 24 -1.44 26.49 -16.13
C GLU A 24 -0.02 27.01 -16.42
N LEU A 25 0.43 26.84 -17.66
CA LEU A 25 1.70 27.37 -18.14
C LEU A 25 1.49 27.94 -19.54
N ASN A 26 1.86 29.22 -19.75
CA ASN A 26 1.70 29.92 -21.03
C ASN A 26 0.26 29.91 -21.59
N GLY A 27 -0.76 30.01 -20.72
CA GLY A 27 -2.17 30.00 -21.15
C GLY A 27 -2.71 28.61 -21.51
N GLN A 28 -1.90 27.56 -21.37
CA GLN A 28 -2.32 26.17 -21.55
C GLN A 28 -2.41 25.46 -20.21
N LYS A 29 -3.51 24.73 -20.02
CA LYS A 29 -3.73 23.91 -18.84
C LYS A 29 -3.10 22.53 -19.03
N TYR A 30 -2.20 22.17 -18.12
CA TYR A 30 -1.50 20.90 -18.05
C TYR A 30 -2.01 20.10 -16.85
N LYS A 31 -2.12 18.77 -17.01
CA LYS A 31 -2.45 17.85 -15.93
C LYS A 31 -1.21 17.02 -15.60
N ILE A 32 -0.77 17.07 -14.36
CA ILE A 32 0.27 16.19 -13.80
C ILE A 32 -0.38 14.85 -13.50
N VAL A 33 -0.24 13.92 -14.42
CA VAL A 33 -0.46 12.52 -14.09
C VAL A 33 0.85 12.03 -13.49
N ALA A 34 0.84 11.67 -12.21
CA ALA A 34 1.94 10.91 -11.64
C ALA A 34 1.98 9.57 -12.38
N ILE A 35 2.87 9.46 -13.36
CA ILE A 35 3.29 8.16 -13.90
C ILE A 35 4.25 7.64 -12.83
N ASP A 36 3.67 7.12 -11.76
CA ASP A 36 4.36 6.08 -11.01
C ASP A 36 4.75 5.05 -12.07
N ASN A 37 6.01 4.60 -12.09
CA ASN A 37 6.45 3.54 -13.01
C ASN A 37 5.83 2.20 -12.55
N LYS A 38 4.53 2.18 -12.33
CA LYS A 38 3.70 1.00 -12.27
C LYS A 38 3.56 0.55 -13.71
N ASP A 39 4.45 -0.35 -14.10
CA ASP A 39 4.06 -1.42 -15.00
C ASP A 39 2.63 -1.88 -14.64
N ASP A 40 1.82 -2.16 -15.66
CA ASP A 40 0.38 -2.46 -15.63
C ASP A 40 -0.01 -3.74 -14.84
N SER A 41 0.60 -4.04 -13.69
CA SER A 41 0.33 -5.26 -12.92
C SER A 41 0.52 -5.16 -11.40
N GLU A 42 0.70 -3.98 -10.81
CA GLU A 42 0.71 -3.86 -9.34
C GLU A 42 -0.70 -3.62 -8.79
N THR A 43 -1.30 -4.69 -8.28
CA THR A 43 -2.51 -4.63 -7.48
C THR A 43 -2.22 -4.08 -6.09
N THR A 44 -3.19 -3.37 -5.52
CA THR A 44 -3.14 -3.02 -4.11
C THR A 44 -3.42 -4.25 -3.26
N VAL A 45 -2.92 -4.26 -2.02
CA VAL A 45 -3.23 -5.32 -1.03
C VAL A 45 -4.75 -5.52 -0.87
N ALA A 46 -5.54 -4.45 -0.98
CA ALA A 46 -7.00 -4.55 -0.91
C ALA A 46 -7.57 -5.33 -2.12
N GLU A 47 -7.09 -5.03 -3.33
CA GLU A 47 -7.51 -5.72 -4.55
C GLU A 47 -7.07 -7.20 -4.54
N ASP A 48 -5.90 -7.51 -4.00
CA ASP A 48 -5.43 -8.90 -3.86
C ASP A 48 -6.33 -9.71 -2.92
N VAL A 49 -6.72 -9.12 -1.80
CA VAL A 49 -7.64 -9.74 -0.84
C VAL A 49 -9.04 -9.92 -1.41
N GLU A 50 -9.50 -9.03 -2.28
CA GLU A 50 -10.80 -9.17 -2.93
C GLU A 50 -10.81 -10.22 -4.04
N LYS A 51 -9.70 -10.35 -4.78
CA LYS A 51 -9.57 -11.31 -5.89
C LYS A 51 -9.33 -12.75 -5.41
N ASP A 52 -8.71 -12.94 -4.25
CA ASP A 52 -8.42 -14.25 -3.67
C ASP A 52 -9.35 -14.54 -2.47
N GLU A 53 -10.39 -15.33 -2.71
CA GLU A 53 -11.35 -15.75 -1.68
C GLU A 53 -10.72 -16.66 -0.59
N GLU A 54 -9.64 -17.38 -0.90
CA GLU A 54 -8.92 -18.17 0.11
C GLU A 54 -8.12 -17.25 1.04
N LEU A 55 -7.41 -16.28 0.48
CA LEU A 55 -6.69 -15.25 1.24
C LEU A 55 -7.65 -14.47 2.15
N LYS A 56 -8.80 -14.05 1.61
CA LYS A 56 -9.86 -13.37 2.37
C LYS A 56 -10.35 -14.19 3.55
N ARG A 57 -10.61 -15.49 3.36
CA ARG A 57 -11.01 -16.41 4.44
C ARG A 57 -9.92 -16.56 5.50
N LYS A 58 -8.66 -16.73 5.09
CA LYS A 58 -7.51 -16.82 6.01
C LYS A 58 -7.37 -15.55 6.86
N LEU A 59 -7.53 -14.37 6.24
CA LEU A 59 -7.47 -13.10 6.96
C LEU A 59 -8.65 -12.89 7.92
N LEU A 60 -9.85 -13.32 7.55
CA LEU A 60 -11.01 -13.29 8.46
C LEU A 60 -10.81 -14.21 9.66
N GLN A 61 -10.27 -15.42 9.43
CA GLN A 61 -9.95 -16.35 10.50
C GLN A 61 -8.84 -15.79 11.42
N ALA A 62 -7.76 -15.27 10.86
CA ALA A 62 -6.68 -14.66 11.64
C ALA A 62 -7.18 -13.48 12.51
N LYS A 63 -8.10 -12.65 12.00
CA LYS A 63 -8.74 -11.58 12.79
C LYS A 63 -9.55 -12.13 13.96
N LYS A 64 -10.25 -13.25 13.76
CA LYS A 64 -10.99 -13.94 14.82
C LYS A 64 -10.04 -14.52 15.86
N ASP A 65 -8.98 -15.20 15.42
CA ASP A 65 -7.98 -15.82 16.30
C ASP A 65 -7.32 -14.79 17.21
N ILE A 66 -6.94 -13.62 16.67
CA ILE A 66 -6.39 -12.50 17.48
C ILE A 66 -7.39 -12.03 18.53
N ARG A 67 -8.69 -11.93 18.18
CA ARG A 67 -9.73 -11.49 19.12
C ARG A 67 -9.96 -12.52 20.24
N GLU A 68 -9.86 -13.79 19.91
CA GLU A 68 -10.06 -14.91 20.84
C GLU A 68 -8.79 -15.21 21.68
N GLY A 69 -7.67 -14.53 21.42
CA GLY A 69 -6.40 -14.76 22.09
C GLY A 69 -5.62 -15.96 21.56
N ASN A 70 -6.02 -16.53 20.43
CA ASN A 70 -5.35 -17.63 19.73
C ASN A 70 -4.17 -17.10 18.88
N SER A 71 -3.28 -16.34 19.52
CA SER A 71 -2.06 -15.82 18.89
C SER A 71 -0.85 -16.31 19.67
N TYR A 72 0.18 -16.73 18.95
CA TYR A 72 1.41 -17.26 19.55
C TYR A 72 2.58 -16.36 19.21
N THR A 73 3.43 -16.13 20.20
CA THR A 73 4.77 -15.62 19.96
C THR A 73 5.59 -16.63 19.17
N SER A 74 6.70 -16.18 18.60
CA SER A 74 7.60 -17.08 17.86
C SER A 74 8.20 -18.18 18.74
N GLU A 75 8.33 -17.97 20.04
CA GLU A 75 8.85 -18.97 20.98
C GLU A 75 7.79 -20.05 21.28
N GLU A 76 6.57 -19.64 21.62
CA GLU A 76 5.43 -20.54 21.83
C GLU A 76 5.15 -21.39 20.58
N MET A 77 5.20 -20.78 19.39
CA MET A 77 5.01 -21.51 18.13
C MET A 77 6.10 -22.57 17.90
N ARG A 78 7.36 -22.29 18.28
CA ARG A 78 8.45 -23.28 18.20
C ARG A 78 8.21 -24.44 19.16
N GLU A 79 7.67 -24.17 20.34
CA GLU A 79 7.32 -25.22 21.31
C GLU A 79 6.20 -26.11 20.80
N LEU A 80 5.13 -25.54 20.25
CA LEU A 80 4.00 -26.28 19.68
C LEU A 80 4.43 -27.20 18.53
N ILE A 81 5.34 -26.73 17.67
CA ILE A 81 5.92 -27.55 16.60
C ILE A 81 6.77 -28.68 17.18
N ARG A 82 7.61 -28.39 18.18
CA ARG A 82 8.45 -29.41 18.83
C ARG A 82 7.64 -30.46 19.60
N SER A 83 6.48 -30.08 20.15
CA SER A 83 5.58 -30.97 20.87
C SER A 83 4.63 -31.77 19.95
N GLY A 84 4.62 -31.48 18.65
CA GLY A 84 3.72 -32.13 17.67
C GLY A 84 2.25 -31.75 17.85
N GLN A 85 1.99 -30.59 18.48
CA GLN A 85 0.63 -30.05 18.68
C GLN A 85 0.16 -29.18 17.51
N VAL A 86 1.00 -29.01 16.49
CA VAL A 86 0.74 -28.35 15.20
C VAL A 86 1.06 -29.32 14.07
#